data_AF-A0A246JWS5-F1
#
_entry.id   AF-A0A246JWS5-F1
#
_cell.length_a   1.000
_cell.length_b   1.000
_cell.length_c   1.000
_cell.angle_alpha   90.00
_cell.angle_beta   90.00
_cell.angle_gamma   90.00
#
_symmetry.space_group_name_H-M   'P 1'
#
loop_
_entity.id
_entity.type
_entity.pdbx_description
1 polymer ?
#
loop_
_entity_poly.entity_id
_entity_poly.type
_entity_poly.pdbx_seq_one_letter_code
_entity_poly.pdbx_strand_id
1 'polypeptide(L)'
;MVDQAILDDAALEEMYARISAEGGIEVKTLLETLDALFERDLAPETQRSYAERVGRYKKLADEVVPIGDFLRATGRVGGRIRFPLDSAPYDAWHESAETGEVTGIEATLSLARGRVFLAKYRQGKKVSPGFLGVPDGSKKDAFAKATARPRTLHTRAGVEKVVVEGVCACLENKNKDCYDGGILLISAELMAMPGADWDAILENVRPQATALPFDEAHVIDDRFAKPIVVRLK
;
A
#
# COMPACT_ATOMS: atom_id res chain seq x y z
N MET A 1 -0.17 9.80 -34.46
CA MET A 1 -0.64 9.34 -33.15
C MET A 1 0.09 8.04 -32.88
N VAL A 2 0.93 8.00 -31.86
CA VAL A 2 1.56 6.76 -31.43
C VAL A 2 0.46 5.99 -30.70
N ASP A 3 0.15 4.78 -31.14
CA ASP A 3 -0.74 3.86 -30.43
C ASP A 3 -0.12 3.63 -29.05
N GLN A 4 -0.64 4.32 -28.02
CA GLN A 4 -0.21 4.08 -26.65
C GLN A 4 -0.81 2.74 -26.23
N ALA A 5 0.07 1.78 -25.92
CA ALA A 5 -0.36 0.46 -25.48
C ALA A 5 -1.19 0.60 -24.19
N ILE A 6 -2.45 0.16 -24.23
CA ILE A 6 -3.33 0.13 -23.07
C ILE A 6 -2.80 -0.95 -22.10
N LEU A 7 -2.87 -0.72 -20.79
CA LEU A 7 -2.64 -1.81 -19.84
C LEU A 7 -3.74 -2.86 -20.01
N ASP A 8 -3.37 -4.01 -20.55
CA ASP A 8 -4.21 -5.19 -20.60
C ASP A 8 -3.81 -6.23 -19.55
N ASP A 9 -4.71 -7.17 -19.35
CA ASP A 9 -4.58 -8.24 -18.36
C ASP A 9 -3.37 -9.16 -18.63
N ALA A 10 -2.92 -9.27 -19.88
CA ALA A 10 -1.79 -10.11 -20.28
C ALA A 10 -0.46 -9.51 -19.83
N ALA A 11 -0.28 -8.19 -19.95
CA ALA A 11 0.91 -7.52 -19.44
C ALA A 11 1.05 -7.66 -17.92
N LEU A 12 -0.07 -7.64 -17.19
CA LEU A 12 -0.06 -7.85 -15.74
C LEU A 12 0.26 -9.30 -15.37
N GLU A 13 -0.28 -10.28 -16.12
CA GLU A 13 0.05 -11.69 -15.94
C GLU A 13 1.53 -11.99 -16.21
N GLU A 14 2.10 -11.40 -17.27
CA GLU A 14 3.54 -11.52 -17.57
C GLU A 14 4.38 -10.95 -16.43
N MET A 15 4.03 -9.76 -15.92
CA MET A 15 4.72 -9.17 -14.76
C MET A 15 4.65 -10.10 -13.54
N TYR A 16 3.47 -10.65 -13.23
CA TYR A 16 3.30 -11.58 -12.12
C TYR A 16 4.09 -12.87 -12.28
N ALA A 17 4.14 -13.44 -13.49
CA ALA A 17 4.98 -14.60 -13.77
C ALA A 17 6.46 -14.30 -13.51
N ARG A 18 6.93 -13.11 -13.90
CA ARG A 18 8.33 -12.69 -13.70
C ARG A 18 8.66 -12.47 -12.23
N ILE A 19 7.85 -11.70 -11.49
CA ILE A 19 8.15 -11.37 -10.09
C ILE A 19 7.95 -12.55 -9.13
N SER A 20 7.19 -13.58 -9.53
CA SER A 20 6.97 -14.78 -8.72
C SER A 20 7.95 -15.92 -9.00
N ALA A 21 8.68 -15.84 -10.10
CA ALA A 21 9.67 -16.82 -10.51
C ALA A 21 10.73 -17.07 -9.42
N GLU A 22 11.31 -18.26 -9.44
CA GLU A 22 12.44 -18.58 -8.56
C GLU A 22 13.59 -17.60 -8.80
N GLY A 23 14.16 -17.09 -7.70
CA GLY A 23 15.16 -16.00 -7.74
C GLY A 23 14.61 -14.61 -8.06
N GLY A 24 13.31 -14.45 -8.30
CA GLY A 24 12.68 -13.13 -8.50
C GLY A 24 13.25 -12.33 -9.67
N ILE A 25 13.15 -11.00 -9.59
CA ILE A 25 13.75 -10.06 -10.56
C ILE A 25 14.60 -9.01 -9.86
N GLU A 26 15.46 -8.32 -10.60
CA GLU A 26 16.15 -7.13 -10.08
C GLU A 26 15.15 -6.08 -9.60
N VAL A 27 15.39 -5.47 -8.43
CA VAL A 27 14.52 -4.41 -7.89
C VAL A 27 14.37 -3.27 -8.88
N LYS A 28 15.48 -2.84 -9.51
CA LYS A 28 15.45 -1.81 -10.55
C LYS A 28 14.48 -2.16 -11.69
N THR A 29 14.50 -3.42 -12.16
CA THR A 29 13.59 -3.90 -13.20
C THR A 29 12.14 -3.88 -12.74
N LEU A 30 11.85 -4.20 -11.47
CA LEU A 30 10.50 -4.06 -10.91
C LEU A 30 10.04 -2.60 -11.00
N LEU A 31 10.85 -1.67 -10.50
CA LEU A 31 10.49 -0.25 -10.46
C LEU A 31 10.27 0.33 -11.87
N GLU A 32 11.15 0.02 -12.82
CA GLU A 32 10.98 0.42 -14.22
C GLU A 32 9.72 -0.20 -14.85
N THR A 33 9.38 -1.44 -14.49
CA THR A 33 8.15 -2.10 -14.96
C THR A 33 6.91 -1.43 -14.39
N LEU A 34 6.92 -1.05 -13.11
CA LEU A 34 5.83 -0.31 -12.49
C LEU A 34 5.65 1.08 -13.11
N ASP A 35 6.75 1.80 -13.35
CA ASP A 35 6.71 3.11 -14.00
C ASP A 35 6.11 3.00 -15.41
N ALA A 36 6.61 2.05 -16.21
CA ALA A 36 6.07 1.78 -17.54
C ALA A 36 4.60 1.29 -17.54
N LEU A 37 4.13 0.68 -16.44
CA LEU A 37 2.74 0.24 -16.29
C LEU A 37 1.80 1.43 -16.04
N PHE A 38 2.24 2.41 -15.24
CA PHE A 38 1.45 3.61 -14.91
C PHE A 38 1.59 4.76 -15.91
N GLU A 39 2.58 4.74 -16.79
CA GLU A 39 2.68 5.65 -17.95
C GLU A 39 1.69 5.30 -19.08
N ARG A 40 1.15 4.08 -19.08
CA ARG A 40 0.16 3.63 -20.08
C ARG A 40 -1.21 4.20 -19.79
N ASP A 41 -1.97 4.42 -20.86
CA ASP A 41 -3.40 4.68 -20.74
C ASP A 41 -4.09 3.44 -20.16
N LEU A 42 -4.86 3.64 -19.09
CA LEU A 42 -5.68 2.60 -18.49
C LEU A 42 -7.08 2.65 -19.09
N ALA A 43 -7.56 1.51 -19.58
CA ALA A 43 -8.97 1.37 -19.90
C ALA A 43 -9.82 1.72 -18.65
N PRO A 44 -10.99 2.38 -18.79
CA PRO A 44 -11.82 2.76 -17.65
C PRO A 44 -12.13 1.60 -16.69
N GLU A 45 -12.32 0.40 -17.24
CA GLU A 45 -12.63 -0.82 -16.48
C GLU A 45 -11.44 -1.30 -15.65
N THR A 46 -10.23 -1.19 -16.22
CA THR A 46 -8.95 -1.46 -15.55
C THR A 46 -8.71 -0.45 -14.44
N GLN A 47 -8.89 0.84 -14.72
CA GLN A 47 -8.76 1.90 -13.73
C GLN A 47 -9.71 1.69 -12.55
N ARG A 48 -10.96 1.32 -12.83
CA ARG A 48 -11.94 0.93 -11.81
C ARG A 48 -11.47 -0.27 -11.00
N SER A 49 -11.04 -1.34 -11.67
CA SER A 49 -10.65 -2.58 -10.98
C SER A 49 -9.44 -2.38 -10.07
N TYR A 50 -8.49 -1.57 -10.51
CA TYR A 50 -7.35 -1.14 -9.70
C TYR A 50 -7.80 -0.29 -8.51
N ALA A 51 -8.60 0.76 -8.73
CA ALA A 51 -9.06 1.64 -7.66
C ALA A 51 -9.90 0.90 -6.60
N GLU A 52 -10.71 -0.07 -7.02
CA GLU A 52 -11.53 -0.91 -6.15
C GLU A 52 -10.78 -2.10 -5.53
N ARG A 53 -9.51 -2.33 -5.93
CA ARG A 53 -8.66 -3.41 -5.42
C ARG A 53 -9.29 -4.79 -5.61
N VAL A 54 -9.82 -5.06 -6.82
CA VAL A 54 -10.53 -6.31 -7.14
C VAL A 54 -9.78 -7.19 -8.14
N GLY A 55 -9.99 -8.50 -8.02
CA GLY A 55 -9.40 -9.50 -8.91
C GLY A 55 -7.88 -9.44 -8.93
N ARG A 56 -7.29 -9.56 -10.12
CA ARG A 56 -5.84 -9.54 -10.34
C ARG A 56 -5.16 -8.24 -9.89
N TYR A 57 -5.88 -7.13 -9.81
CA TYR A 57 -5.33 -5.82 -9.43
C TYR A 57 -5.19 -5.66 -7.92
N LYS A 58 -5.80 -6.54 -7.12
CA LYS A 58 -5.67 -6.51 -5.65
C LYS A 58 -4.21 -6.65 -5.23
N LYS A 59 -3.52 -7.70 -5.70
CA LYS A 59 -2.09 -7.93 -5.39
C LYS A 59 -1.23 -6.75 -5.83
N LEU A 60 -1.46 -6.22 -7.03
CA LEU A 60 -0.75 -5.02 -7.51
C LEU A 60 -0.91 -3.84 -6.54
N ALA A 61 -2.15 -3.51 -6.19
CA ALA A 61 -2.47 -2.32 -5.40
C ALA A 61 -2.18 -2.48 -3.89
N ASP A 62 -2.26 -3.69 -3.36
CA ASP A 62 -2.14 -3.97 -1.92
C ASP A 62 -0.70 -4.35 -1.52
N GLU A 63 0.05 -5.00 -2.41
CA GLU A 63 1.38 -5.57 -2.11
C GLU A 63 2.46 -4.93 -3.00
N VAL A 64 2.36 -5.11 -4.32
CA VAL A 64 3.47 -4.82 -5.25
C VAL A 64 3.80 -3.33 -5.31
N VAL A 65 2.78 -2.47 -5.46
CA VAL A 65 2.98 -1.02 -5.56
C VAL A 65 3.51 -0.44 -4.24
N PRO A 66 2.87 -0.69 -3.07
CA PRO A 66 3.39 -0.18 -1.81
C PRO A 66 4.83 -0.62 -1.53
N ILE A 67 5.17 -1.89 -1.81
CA ILE A 67 6.53 -2.40 -1.61
C ILE A 67 7.52 -1.73 -2.59
N GLY A 68 7.16 -1.58 -3.87
CA GLY A 68 7.99 -0.86 -4.84
C GLY A 68 8.26 0.58 -4.41
N ASP A 69 7.23 1.28 -3.95
CA ASP A 69 7.34 2.65 -3.46
C ASP A 69 8.16 2.77 -2.18
N PHE A 70 8.06 1.80 -1.29
CA PHE A 70 8.92 1.70 -0.11
C PHE A 70 10.39 1.53 -0.48
N LEU A 71 10.71 0.60 -1.39
CA LEU A 71 12.09 0.36 -1.85
C LEU A 71 12.67 1.59 -2.52
N ARG A 72 11.88 2.27 -3.36
CA ARG A 72 12.25 3.54 -4.00
C ARG A 72 12.51 4.64 -2.97
N ALA A 73 11.60 4.83 -2.01
CA ALA A 73 11.68 5.90 -1.01
C ALA A 73 12.82 5.70 -0.01
N THR A 74 13.18 4.44 0.29
CA THR A 74 14.28 4.09 1.21
C THR A 74 15.63 3.89 0.51
N GLY A 75 15.67 3.99 -0.82
CA GLY A 75 16.89 3.79 -1.60
C GLY A 75 17.34 2.34 -1.75
N ARG A 76 16.51 1.36 -1.39
CA ARG A 76 16.76 -0.08 -1.53
C ARG A 76 16.53 -0.55 -2.97
N VAL A 77 17.22 0.06 -3.92
CA VAL A 77 17.02 -0.18 -5.36
C VAL A 77 17.93 -1.26 -5.94
N GLY A 78 18.90 -1.73 -5.17
CA GLY A 78 19.81 -2.82 -5.54
C GLY A 78 19.28 -4.20 -5.13
N GLY A 79 19.77 -5.22 -5.83
CA GLY A 79 19.49 -6.62 -5.52
C GLY A 79 18.20 -7.13 -6.17
N ARG A 80 17.62 -8.18 -5.59
CA ARG A 80 16.53 -8.94 -6.19
C ARG A 80 15.30 -8.95 -5.32
N ILE A 81 14.13 -9.04 -5.93
CA ILE A 81 12.86 -9.15 -5.23
C ILE A 81 11.96 -10.20 -5.85
N ARG A 82 11.30 -10.97 -4.99
CA ARG A 82 10.34 -12.01 -5.37
C ARG A 82 9.03 -11.83 -4.61
N PHE A 83 7.91 -12.02 -5.32
CA PHE A 83 6.56 -12.06 -4.75
C PHE A 83 6.00 -13.47 -4.92
N PRO A 84 6.11 -14.36 -3.92
CA PRO A 84 5.60 -15.72 -4.03
C PRO A 84 4.07 -15.75 -4.29
N LEU A 85 3.62 -16.84 -4.90
CA LEU A 85 2.20 -17.14 -5.13
C LEU A 85 1.59 -18.02 -4.04
N ASP A 86 2.41 -18.55 -3.14
CA ASP A 86 1.94 -19.29 -1.98
C ASP A 86 1.37 -18.34 -0.92
N SER A 87 0.74 -18.93 0.09
CA SER A 87 0.17 -18.20 1.22
C SER A 87 1.12 -18.13 2.42
N ALA A 88 2.41 -18.40 2.23
CA ALA A 88 3.39 -18.34 3.31
C ALA A 88 3.81 -16.89 3.52
N PRO A 89 4.08 -16.47 4.77
CA PRO A 89 4.83 -15.25 5.02
C PRO A 89 6.18 -15.31 4.30
N TYR A 90 6.63 -14.26 3.62
CA TYR A 90 6.10 -12.91 3.51
C TYR A 90 5.49 -12.61 2.12
N ASP A 91 4.75 -11.50 1.97
CA ASP A 91 4.22 -11.06 0.66
C ASP A 91 5.32 -10.85 -0.40
N ALA A 92 6.51 -10.42 0.03
CA ALA A 92 7.70 -10.35 -0.81
C ALA A 92 8.98 -10.71 -0.05
N TRP A 93 10.02 -11.07 -0.81
CA TRP A 93 11.37 -11.32 -0.32
C TRP A 93 12.34 -10.45 -1.10
N HIS A 94 13.10 -9.60 -0.39
CA HIS A 94 14.15 -8.75 -0.95
C HIS A 94 15.51 -9.30 -0.58
N GLU A 95 16.36 -9.54 -1.58
CA GLU A 95 17.76 -9.90 -1.41
C GLU A 95 18.61 -8.66 -1.72
N SER A 96 19.33 -8.17 -0.72
CA SER A 96 20.20 -6.99 -0.85
C SER A 96 21.42 -7.31 -1.71
N ALA A 97 21.69 -6.49 -2.73
CA ALA A 97 22.93 -6.61 -3.51
C ALA A 97 24.20 -6.29 -2.70
N GLU A 98 24.09 -5.49 -1.64
CA GLU A 98 25.25 -5.06 -0.85
C GLU A 98 25.66 -6.12 0.18
N THR A 99 24.68 -6.76 0.81
CA THR A 99 24.91 -7.68 1.93
C THR A 99 24.61 -9.14 1.60
N GLY A 100 23.86 -9.42 0.53
CA GLY A 100 23.31 -10.75 0.24
C GLY A 100 22.24 -11.21 1.23
N GLU A 101 21.83 -10.33 2.15
CA GLU A 101 20.80 -10.63 3.14
C GLU A 101 19.43 -10.72 2.46
N VAL A 102 18.66 -11.74 2.83
CA VAL A 102 17.31 -11.97 2.35
C VAL A 102 16.33 -11.58 3.45
N THR A 103 15.56 -10.53 3.21
CA THR A 103 14.58 -9.98 4.16
C THR A 103 13.18 -10.13 3.60
N GLY A 104 12.27 -10.67 4.42
CA GLY A 104 10.85 -10.73 4.09
C GLY A 104 10.16 -9.39 4.30
N ILE A 105 9.21 -9.03 3.43
CA ILE A 105 8.41 -7.80 3.53
C ILE A 105 6.94 -8.18 3.54
N GLU A 106 6.26 -7.89 4.64
CA GLU A 106 4.81 -8.05 4.80
C GLU A 106 4.12 -6.70 4.54
N ALA A 107 3.20 -6.66 3.58
CA ALA A 107 2.38 -5.50 3.31
C ALA A 107 1.01 -5.60 4.01
N THR A 108 0.51 -4.48 4.50
CA THR A 108 -0.86 -4.37 4.99
C THR A 108 -1.40 -2.97 4.80
N LEU A 109 -2.72 -2.81 4.91
CA LEU A 109 -3.40 -1.56 4.62
C LEU A 109 -4.29 -1.15 5.77
N SER A 110 -4.09 0.07 6.23
CA SER A 110 -5.02 0.73 7.14
C SER A 110 -6.15 1.38 6.35
N LEU A 111 -7.37 1.33 6.90
CA LEU A 111 -8.59 1.92 6.32
C LEU A 111 -8.88 1.40 4.90
N ALA A 112 -8.50 0.14 4.62
CA ALA A 112 -8.56 -0.47 3.30
C ALA A 112 -9.99 -0.48 2.74
N ARG A 113 -10.98 -0.78 3.60
CA ARG A 113 -12.39 -0.79 3.21
C ARG A 113 -12.88 0.62 2.88
N GLY A 114 -12.43 1.63 3.62
CA GLY A 114 -12.71 3.03 3.33
C GLY A 114 -12.28 3.41 1.92
N ARG A 115 -11.06 3.03 1.53
CA ARG A 115 -10.51 3.27 0.19
C ARG A 115 -11.37 2.65 -0.92
N VAL A 116 -11.79 1.40 -0.77
CA VAL A 116 -12.66 0.72 -1.75
C VAL A 116 -14.01 1.42 -1.88
N PHE A 117 -14.61 1.86 -0.76
CA PHE A 117 -15.87 2.61 -0.80
C PHE A 117 -15.72 3.97 -1.48
N LEU A 118 -14.60 4.67 -1.26
CA LEU A 118 -14.29 5.92 -1.97
C LEU A 118 -14.14 5.70 -3.47
N ALA A 119 -13.40 4.67 -3.88
CA ALA A 119 -13.21 4.33 -5.29
C ALA A 119 -14.53 4.09 -6.00
N LYS A 120 -15.43 3.29 -5.40
CA LYS A 120 -16.78 3.03 -5.92
C LYS A 120 -17.61 4.30 -6.02
N TYR A 121 -17.53 5.18 -5.01
CA TYR A 121 -18.32 6.40 -4.98
C TYR A 121 -17.86 7.44 -6.02
N ARG A 122 -16.56 7.50 -6.32
CA ARG A 122 -15.98 8.44 -7.30
C ARG A 122 -16.48 8.21 -8.72
N GLN A 123 -16.89 6.99 -9.05
CA GLN A 123 -17.41 6.66 -10.37
C GLN A 123 -18.72 7.40 -10.63
N GLY A 124 -18.72 8.28 -11.62
CA GLY A 124 -19.90 9.05 -12.02
C GLY A 124 -20.22 10.25 -11.11
N LYS A 125 -19.31 10.65 -10.20
CA LYS A 125 -19.49 11.84 -9.37
C LYS A 125 -18.40 12.88 -9.65
N LYS A 126 -18.81 14.10 -9.97
CA LYS A 126 -17.90 15.25 -10.14
C LYS A 126 -17.27 15.69 -8.81
N VAL A 127 -17.90 15.35 -7.68
CA VAL A 127 -17.45 15.71 -6.34
C VAL A 127 -17.54 14.48 -5.46
N SER A 128 -16.43 14.11 -4.82
CA SER A 128 -16.34 13.01 -3.87
C SER A 128 -15.58 13.43 -2.61
N PRO A 129 -15.85 12.80 -1.45
CA PRO A 129 -14.97 12.96 -0.30
C PRO A 129 -13.54 12.50 -0.62
N GLY A 130 -12.57 13.22 -0.06
CA GLY A 130 -11.14 12.87 -0.16
C GLY A 130 -10.72 11.80 0.83
N PHE A 131 -11.44 11.72 1.97
CA PHE A 131 -11.20 10.84 3.10
C PHE A 131 -12.56 10.45 3.71
N LEU A 132 -12.75 9.20 4.13
CA LEU A 132 -14.00 8.79 4.81
C LEU A 132 -13.89 8.81 6.33
N GLY A 133 -12.70 8.54 6.87
CA GLY A 133 -12.49 8.46 8.31
C GLY A 133 -13.34 7.38 9.00
N VAL A 134 -13.60 6.25 8.33
CA VAL A 134 -14.39 5.13 8.88
C VAL A 134 -13.46 3.93 9.11
N PRO A 135 -13.29 3.44 10.36
CA PRO A 135 -12.46 2.26 10.64
C PRO A 135 -12.96 1.00 9.94
N ASP A 136 -12.05 0.12 9.52
CA ASP A 136 -12.37 -1.08 8.71
C ASP A 136 -13.36 -2.04 9.37
N GLY A 137 -13.30 -2.16 10.71
CA GLY A 137 -14.22 -2.97 11.52
C GLY A 137 -15.65 -2.41 11.62
N SER A 138 -15.94 -1.23 11.06
CA SER A 138 -17.26 -0.62 11.11
C SER A 138 -18.30 -1.39 10.29
N LYS A 139 -19.58 -1.26 10.66
CA LYS A 139 -20.70 -1.84 9.89
C LYS A 139 -20.79 -1.22 8.49
N LYS A 140 -21.29 -1.99 7.51
CA LYS A 140 -21.47 -1.54 6.11
C LYS A 140 -22.23 -0.20 6.00
N ASP A 141 -23.24 -0.01 6.83
CA ASP A 141 -24.05 1.21 6.85
C ASP A 141 -23.25 2.46 7.26
N ALA A 142 -22.19 2.31 8.07
CA ALA A 142 -21.34 3.44 8.44
C ALA A 142 -20.58 3.98 7.22
N PHE A 143 -20.06 3.08 6.38
CA PHE A 143 -19.41 3.46 5.12
C PHE A 143 -20.40 4.10 4.14
N ALA A 144 -21.58 3.50 3.97
CA ALA A 144 -22.62 4.06 3.10
C ALA A 144 -23.09 5.45 3.56
N LYS A 145 -23.23 5.65 4.87
CA LYS A 145 -23.56 6.97 5.44
C LYS A 145 -22.42 7.97 5.22
N ALA A 146 -21.17 7.56 5.40
CA ALA A 146 -20.01 8.43 5.22
C ALA A 146 -19.84 8.88 3.76
N THR A 147 -20.01 7.97 2.78
CA THR A 147 -19.94 8.31 1.36
C THR A 147 -21.11 9.18 0.89
N ALA A 148 -22.30 9.03 1.49
CA ALA A 148 -23.47 9.83 1.15
C ALA A 148 -23.44 11.27 1.71
N ARG A 149 -22.52 11.59 2.63
CA ARG A 149 -22.42 12.93 3.20
C ARG A 149 -21.98 13.95 2.13
N PRO A 150 -22.54 15.18 2.15
CA PRO A 150 -21.99 16.28 1.37
C PRO A 150 -20.56 16.60 1.81
N ARG A 151 -19.87 17.50 1.09
CA ARG A 151 -18.52 17.97 1.41
C ARG A 151 -18.38 18.23 2.91
N THR A 152 -17.71 17.31 3.60
CA THR A 152 -17.49 17.38 5.04
C THR A 152 -16.03 17.73 5.24
N LEU A 153 -15.77 18.85 5.90
CA LEU A 153 -14.43 19.20 6.35
C LEU A 153 -14.13 18.34 7.60
N HIS A 154 -13.13 17.48 7.49
CA HIS A 154 -12.61 16.76 8.66
C HIS A 154 -11.72 17.71 9.45
N THR A 155 -11.82 17.66 10.78
CA THR A 155 -10.84 18.34 11.64
C THR A 155 -9.51 17.62 11.54
N ARG A 156 -8.40 18.36 11.64
CA ARG A 156 -7.05 17.79 11.67
C ARG A 156 -6.94 16.66 12.71
N ALA A 157 -7.27 16.94 13.96
CA ALA A 157 -7.26 15.96 15.04
C ALA A 157 -8.14 14.72 14.75
N GLY A 158 -9.25 14.88 14.03
CA GLY A 158 -10.10 13.76 13.63
C GLY A 158 -9.45 12.84 12.60
N VAL A 159 -8.74 13.42 11.62
CA VAL A 159 -7.98 12.62 10.63
C VAL A 159 -6.79 11.94 11.29
N GLU A 160 -6.02 12.66 12.10
CA GLU A 160 -4.87 12.12 12.85
C GLU A 160 -5.30 10.90 13.66
N LYS A 161 -6.36 11.05 14.46
CA LYS A 161 -6.92 9.97 15.28
C LYS A 161 -7.28 8.74 14.45
N VAL A 162 -8.02 8.90 13.35
CA VAL A 162 -8.48 7.75 12.56
C VAL A 162 -7.33 7.05 11.83
N VAL A 163 -6.34 7.80 11.35
CA VAL A 163 -5.14 7.21 10.73
C VAL A 163 -4.34 6.43 11.77
N VAL A 164 -4.10 7.01 12.95
CA VAL A 164 -3.40 6.33 14.06
C VAL A 164 -4.14 5.06 14.50
N GLU A 165 -5.45 5.12 14.70
CA GLU A 165 -6.27 3.95 15.03
C GLU A 165 -6.18 2.86 13.95
N GLY A 166 -6.17 3.25 12.66
CA GLY A 166 -5.99 2.32 11.54
C GLY A 166 -4.62 1.63 11.56
N VAL A 167 -3.55 2.38 11.86
CA VAL A 167 -2.19 1.82 11.99
C VAL A 167 -2.11 0.86 13.18
N CYS A 168 -2.62 1.25 14.35
CA CYS A 168 -2.65 0.38 15.53
C CYS A 168 -3.39 -0.94 15.26
N ALA A 169 -4.55 -0.87 14.59
CA ALA A 169 -5.31 -2.07 14.22
C ALA A 169 -4.52 -2.99 13.27
N CYS A 170 -3.69 -2.45 12.37
CA CYS A 170 -2.79 -3.26 11.55
C CYS A 170 -1.72 -3.96 12.42
N LEU A 171 -1.09 -3.23 13.35
CA LEU A 171 -0.06 -3.77 14.25
C LEU A 171 -0.59 -4.92 15.11
N GLU A 172 -1.78 -4.75 15.70
CA GLU A 172 -2.43 -5.78 16.54
C GLU A 172 -2.62 -7.12 15.80
N ASN A 173 -2.90 -7.08 14.49
CA ASN A 173 -3.14 -8.27 13.70
C ASN A 173 -1.85 -8.97 13.20
N LYS A 174 -0.68 -8.36 13.43
CA LYS A 174 0.62 -8.82 12.89
C LYS A 174 1.59 -9.31 13.98
N ASN A 175 1.13 -9.52 15.20
CA ASN A 175 1.94 -10.10 16.28
C ASN A 175 1.96 -11.63 16.22
N LYS A 176 2.75 -12.22 15.31
CA LYS A 176 2.90 -13.67 15.14
C LYS A 176 4.33 -14.04 14.81
N ASP A 177 4.84 -15.13 15.41
CA ASP A 177 6.23 -15.61 15.27
C ASP A 177 6.65 -15.91 13.81
N CYS A 178 5.70 -16.17 12.92
CA CYS A 178 6.00 -16.38 11.49
C CYS A 178 6.51 -15.13 10.76
N TYR A 179 6.49 -13.97 11.42
CA TYR A 179 6.97 -12.69 10.91
C TYR A 179 8.31 -12.24 11.55
N ASP A 180 9.03 -13.15 12.20
CA ASP A 180 10.34 -12.87 12.79
C ASP A 180 11.38 -12.46 11.74
N GLY A 181 12.14 -11.39 12.03
CA GLY A 181 13.24 -10.89 11.20
C GLY A 181 12.84 -10.15 9.92
N GLY A 182 11.55 -9.88 9.72
CA GLY A 182 11.04 -9.23 8.50
C GLY A 182 10.84 -7.72 8.62
N ILE A 183 10.25 -7.16 7.57
CA ILE A 183 9.80 -5.77 7.49
C ILE A 183 8.28 -5.76 7.44
N LEU A 184 7.64 -5.00 8.33
CA LEU A 184 6.22 -4.69 8.22
C LEU A 184 6.04 -3.35 7.49
N LEU A 185 5.25 -3.35 6.42
CA LEU A 185 4.87 -2.16 5.67
C LEU A 185 3.36 -1.91 5.78
N ILE A 186 2.98 -0.82 6.42
CA ILE A 186 1.58 -0.41 6.59
C ILE A 186 1.27 0.75 5.65
N SER A 187 0.53 0.50 4.58
CA SER A 187 -0.01 1.57 3.74
C SER A 187 -1.13 2.31 4.48
N ALA A 188 -0.97 3.63 4.66
CA ALA A 188 -1.90 4.51 5.36
C ALA A 188 -2.20 5.79 4.58
N GLU A 189 -3.25 6.50 4.97
CA GLU A 189 -3.71 7.72 4.29
C GLU A 189 -3.03 9.00 4.82
N LEU A 190 -1.71 9.02 4.93
CA LEU A 190 -0.93 10.16 5.45
C LEU A 190 -1.19 11.48 4.69
N MET A 191 -1.37 11.41 3.38
CA MET A 191 -1.69 12.54 2.52
C MET A 191 -3.15 13.02 2.60
N ALA A 192 -3.97 12.43 3.48
CA ALA A 192 -5.22 13.08 3.88
C ALA A 192 -4.95 14.42 4.60
N MET A 193 -3.73 14.62 5.12
CA MET A 193 -3.23 15.88 5.63
C MET A 193 -1.81 16.16 5.13
N PRO A 194 -1.66 16.78 3.94
CA PRO A 194 -0.34 17.19 3.46
C PRO A 194 0.28 18.20 4.43
N GLY A 195 1.53 17.99 4.82
CA GLY A 195 2.27 18.85 5.75
C GLY A 195 2.03 18.57 7.24
N ALA A 196 1.29 17.51 7.59
CA ALA A 196 1.29 17.02 8.97
C ALA A 196 2.66 16.42 9.32
N ASP A 197 3.08 16.60 10.58
CA ASP A 197 4.29 16.00 11.14
C ASP A 197 3.96 14.57 11.60
N TRP A 198 3.97 13.65 10.63
CA TRP A 198 3.57 12.27 10.86
C TRP A 198 4.53 11.50 11.76
N ASP A 199 5.81 11.87 11.79
CA ASP A 199 6.78 11.32 12.74
C ASP A 199 6.35 11.62 14.17
N ALA A 200 6.03 12.89 14.49
CA ALA A 200 5.57 13.27 15.82
C ALA A 200 4.20 12.65 16.17
N ILE A 201 3.28 12.55 15.21
CA ILE A 201 1.95 11.97 15.42
C ILE A 201 2.03 10.47 15.72
N LEU A 202 2.90 9.74 15.02
CA LEU A 202 3.04 8.28 15.16
C LEU A 202 4.00 7.87 16.28
N GLU A 203 4.60 8.81 17.02
CA GLU A 203 5.50 8.52 18.14
C GLU A 203 4.85 7.61 19.18
N ASN A 204 3.57 7.84 19.50
CA ASN A 204 2.81 7.03 20.46
C ASN A 204 2.51 5.61 19.96
N VAL A 205 2.72 5.33 18.68
CA VAL A 205 2.50 4.02 18.05
C VAL A 205 3.77 3.16 18.08
N ARG A 206 4.96 3.78 18.12
CA ARG A 206 6.26 3.08 18.12
C ARG A 206 6.37 1.98 19.18
N PRO A 207 5.93 2.15 20.44
CA PRO A 207 6.04 1.08 21.44
C PRO A 207 5.30 -0.20 21.04
N GLN A 208 4.16 -0.08 20.34
CA GLN A 208 3.42 -1.24 19.84
C GLN A 208 4.19 -1.92 18.70
N ALA A 209 4.76 -1.14 17.78
CA ALA A 209 5.56 -1.67 16.68
C ALA A 209 6.85 -2.35 17.17
N THR A 210 7.54 -1.78 18.16
CA THR A 210 8.76 -2.36 18.75
C THR A 210 8.51 -3.74 19.35
N ALA A 211 7.33 -3.97 19.92
CA ALA A 211 6.94 -5.25 20.52
C ALA A 211 6.63 -6.36 19.50
N LEU A 212 6.55 -6.05 18.20
CA LEU A 212 6.32 -7.03 17.15
C LEU A 212 7.62 -7.77 16.74
N PRO A 213 7.51 -8.99 16.18
CA PRO A 213 8.67 -9.80 15.81
C PRO A 213 9.41 -9.33 14.55
N PHE A 214 8.90 -8.32 13.83
CA PHE A 214 9.61 -7.72 12.69
C PHE A 214 10.87 -6.97 13.15
N ASP A 215 11.93 -6.97 12.35
CA ASP A 215 13.11 -6.12 12.60
C ASP A 215 12.83 -4.65 12.31
N GLU A 216 12.00 -4.38 11.29
CA GLU A 216 11.59 -3.03 10.91
C GLU A 216 10.07 -2.93 10.75
N ALA A 217 9.53 -1.76 11.02
CA ALA A 217 8.13 -1.45 10.75
C ALA A 217 8.00 -0.03 10.20
N HIS A 218 7.28 0.12 9.10
CA HIS A 218 7.13 1.40 8.38
C HIS A 218 5.67 1.67 8.05
N VAL A 219 5.29 2.95 8.08
CA VAL A 219 4.02 3.44 7.54
C VAL A 219 4.31 4.20 6.25
N ILE A 220 3.62 3.86 5.17
CA ILE A 220 3.78 4.49 3.85
C ILE A 220 2.48 5.08 3.33
N ASP A 221 2.56 6.17 2.59
CA ASP A 221 1.50 6.61 1.68
C ASP A 221 2.04 6.71 0.26
N ASP A 222 1.55 5.84 -0.61
CA ASP A 222 1.95 5.59 -2.00
C ASP A 222 1.15 6.40 -3.03
N ARG A 223 0.30 7.34 -2.58
CA ARG A 223 -0.65 8.03 -3.48
C ARG A 223 -0.05 9.15 -4.34
N PHE A 224 1.23 9.49 -4.17
CA PHE A 224 1.88 10.62 -4.83
C PHE A 224 3.27 10.26 -5.35
N ALA A 225 3.76 11.05 -6.33
CA ALA A 225 5.05 10.83 -7.00
C ALA A 225 6.25 10.68 -6.06
N LYS A 226 6.18 11.25 -4.85
CA LYS A 226 7.12 10.97 -3.77
C LYS A 226 6.34 10.40 -2.57
N PRO A 227 6.48 9.11 -2.27
CA PRO A 227 5.84 8.50 -1.11
C PRO A 227 6.29 9.15 0.20
N ILE A 228 5.40 9.23 1.17
CA ILE A 228 5.76 9.56 2.57
C ILE A 228 6.05 8.24 3.27
N VAL A 229 7.20 8.12 3.91
CA VAL A 229 7.58 6.96 4.73
C VAL A 229 7.90 7.42 6.14
N VAL A 230 7.25 6.81 7.13
CA VAL A 230 7.51 7.01 8.55
C VAL A 230 7.97 5.68 9.13
N ARG A 231 9.20 5.63 9.64
CA ARG A 231 9.74 4.46 10.33
C ARG A 231 9.15 4.40 11.74
N LEU A 232 8.60 3.27 12.15
CA LEU A 232 8.10 3.00 13.51
C LEU A 232 9.10 2.20 14.36
N LYS A 233 9.80 1.24 13.74
CA LYS A 233 10.85 0.38 14.32
C LYS A 233 12.04 0.34 13.37
#